data_AF-A0A7S4LJZ3-F1
#
_entry.id   AF-A0A7S4LJZ3-F1
#
_cell.length_a   1.000
_cell.length_b   1.000
_cell.length_c   1.000
_cell.angle_alpha   90.00
_cell.angle_beta   90.00
_cell.angle_gamma   90.00
#
_symmetry.space_group_name_H-M   'P 1'
#
loop_
_entity.id
_entity.type
_entity.pdbx_description
1 polymer ?
#
loop_
_entity_poly.entity_id
_entity_poly.type
_entity_poly.pdbx_seq_one_letter_code
_entity_poly.pdbx_strand_id
1 'polypeptide(L)'
;PVASSQELAALMQTYDEDYTGASIKAATKYSSEQELQAHVVQHPYGFTVTTLTGHLALEPRPFQRPDSHIVSPSWQAVAACATPDVMSAEGNYFDLQRSTATGCYPLSLPTSISLKRSMCDEVADPQRTRTVAFVEWIYSANIGGALQQMNIAPLYTVSAQAAAANRAALDFITCDPLVRNSFPV
;
A
#
# COMPACT_ATOMS: atom_id res chain seq x y z
N PRO A 1 -11.62 20.86 -8.43
CA PRO A 1 -11.64 19.86 -9.52
C PRO A 1 -11.54 18.45 -8.93
N VAL A 2 -12.45 17.55 -9.31
CA VAL A 2 -12.40 16.14 -8.94
C VAL A 2 -11.72 15.42 -10.11
N ALA A 3 -10.68 14.62 -9.85
CA ALA A 3 -10.05 13.82 -10.90
C ALA A 3 -10.83 12.51 -11.08
N SER A 4 -11.16 12.14 -12.32
CA SER A 4 -11.78 10.84 -12.62
C SER A 4 -10.74 9.77 -12.99
N SER A 5 -11.14 8.50 -12.87
CA SER A 5 -10.28 7.35 -13.25
C SER A 5 -9.88 7.39 -14.72
N GLN A 6 -10.78 7.85 -15.59
CA GLN A 6 -10.51 8.02 -17.02
C GLN A 6 -9.56 9.17 -17.29
N GLU A 7 -9.70 10.31 -16.61
CA GLU A 7 -8.77 11.43 -16.76
C GLU A 7 -7.37 11.10 -16.23
N LEU A 8 -7.26 10.35 -15.14
CA LEU A 8 -5.98 9.90 -14.63
C LEU A 8 -5.35 8.84 -15.55
N ALA A 9 -6.11 7.84 -16.01
CA ALA A 9 -5.63 6.83 -16.95
C ALA A 9 -5.22 7.47 -18.29
N ALA A 10 -5.98 8.44 -18.78
CA ALA A 10 -5.64 9.24 -19.95
C ALA A 10 -4.39 10.08 -19.70
N LEU A 11 -4.23 10.71 -18.53
CA LEU A 11 -2.98 11.38 -18.15
C LEU A 11 -1.82 10.39 -18.22
N MET A 12 -1.94 9.24 -17.56
CA MET A 12 -0.90 8.21 -17.49
C MET A 12 -0.54 7.62 -18.87
N GLN A 13 -1.52 7.36 -19.74
CA GLN A 13 -1.29 6.93 -21.12
C GLN A 13 -0.65 8.04 -21.98
N THR A 14 -1.04 9.29 -21.78
CA THR A 14 -0.41 10.44 -22.44
C THR A 14 1.06 10.60 -22.03
N TYR A 15 1.44 10.16 -20.83
CA TYR A 15 2.83 10.12 -20.39
C TYR A 15 3.64 8.95 -20.97
N ASP A 16 2.98 7.87 -21.40
CA ASP A 16 3.64 6.63 -21.85
C ASP A 16 3.94 6.63 -23.36
N GLU A 17 3.13 7.33 -24.19
CA GLU A 17 3.27 7.20 -25.66
C GLU A 17 3.75 8.43 -26.44
N ASP A 18 3.36 9.69 -26.20
CA ASP A 18 3.89 10.82 -27.02
C ASP A 18 3.45 12.20 -26.49
N TYR A 19 4.23 12.83 -25.60
CA TYR A 19 4.01 14.23 -25.19
C TYR A 19 5.06 15.17 -25.81
N THR A 20 4.63 15.95 -26.81
CA THR A 20 5.46 16.95 -27.55
C THR A 20 5.10 18.41 -27.22
N GLY A 21 4.31 18.66 -26.17
CA GLY A 21 4.07 20.00 -25.64
C GLY A 21 5.25 20.51 -24.81
N ALA A 22 5.52 21.81 -24.85
CA ALA A 22 6.64 22.46 -24.15
C ALA A 22 6.87 21.87 -22.75
N SER A 23 8.04 21.22 -22.61
CA SER A 23 8.55 20.50 -21.45
C SER A 23 7.79 20.68 -20.13
N ILE A 24 6.98 19.68 -19.76
CA ILE A 24 7.05 19.20 -18.38
C ILE A 24 8.49 18.69 -18.29
N LYS A 25 9.37 19.42 -17.58
CA LYS A 25 10.76 19.00 -17.40
C LYS A 25 10.77 17.50 -17.08
N ALA A 26 11.63 16.75 -17.78
CA ALA A 26 11.89 15.33 -17.58
C ALA A 26 11.62 14.94 -16.12
N ALA A 27 10.75 13.93 -15.90
CA ALA A 27 10.29 13.46 -14.60
C ALA A 27 11.24 13.92 -13.49
N THR A 28 10.90 15.03 -12.83
CA THR A 28 11.81 15.63 -11.87
C THR A 28 11.89 14.63 -10.73
N LYS A 29 13.04 13.96 -10.62
CA LYS A 29 13.27 12.97 -9.56
C LYS A 29 13.60 13.74 -8.30
N TYR A 30 12.76 13.58 -7.30
CA TYR A 30 13.01 14.08 -5.95
C TYR A 30 13.60 12.96 -5.12
N SER A 31 14.53 13.30 -4.23
CA SER A 31 15.18 12.34 -3.35
C SER A 31 14.37 12.10 -2.06
N SER A 32 13.34 12.91 -1.83
CA SER A 32 12.43 12.79 -0.68
C SER A 32 11.02 13.28 -1.00
N GLU A 33 10.05 12.80 -0.23
CA GLU A 33 8.66 13.26 -0.31
C GLU A 33 8.50 14.75 0.05
N GLN A 34 9.34 15.25 0.96
CA GLN A 34 9.36 16.66 1.37
C GLN A 34 9.81 17.58 0.24
N GLU A 35 10.84 17.15 -0.52
CA GLU A 35 11.34 17.89 -1.67
C GLU A 35 10.29 17.95 -2.80
N LEU A 36 9.60 16.83 -3.05
CA LEU A 36 8.47 16.77 -3.97
C LEU A 36 7.35 17.73 -3.55
N GLN A 37 6.92 17.68 -2.29
CA GLN A 37 5.85 18.55 -1.78
C GLN A 37 6.23 20.03 -1.87
N ALA A 38 7.45 20.39 -1.45
CA ALA A 38 7.94 21.76 -1.52
C ALA A 38 7.97 22.29 -2.96
N HIS A 39 8.39 21.46 -3.91
CA HIS A 39 8.37 21.83 -5.32
C HIS A 39 6.95 22.09 -5.82
N VAL A 40 5.99 21.24 -5.50
CA VAL A 40 4.59 21.41 -5.93
C VAL A 40 4.00 22.71 -5.37
N VAL A 41 4.24 23.03 -4.09
CA VAL A 41 3.75 24.28 -3.47
C VAL A 41 4.31 25.53 -4.18
N GLN A 42 5.55 25.48 -4.67
CA GLN A 42 6.21 26.60 -5.33
C GLN A 42 5.78 26.81 -6.79
N HIS A 43 5.08 25.85 -7.40
CA HIS A 43 4.69 25.90 -8.80
C HIS A 43 3.17 26.07 -8.94
N PRO A 44 2.70 27.21 -9.50
CA PRO A 44 1.28 27.37 -9.83
C PRO A 44 0.80 26.21 -10.70
N TYR A 45 -0.40 25.69 -10.39
CA TYR A 45 -0.99 24.52 -11.05
C TYR A 45 -0.21 23.21 -10.90
N GLY A 46 0.76 23.14 -9.97
CA GLY A 46 1.43 21.91 -9.62
C GLY A 46 0.46 20.89 -9.00
N PHE A 47 0.61 19.63 -9.40
CA PHE A 47 -0.05 18.49 -8.76
C PHE A 47 0.94 17.34 -8.61
N THR A 48 0.67 16.44 -7.68
CA THR A 48 1.45 15.21 -7.50
C THR A 48 0.59 14.13 -6.87
N VAL A 49 1.10 12.89 -6.91
CA VAL A 49 0.60 11.75 -6.13
C VAL A 49 1.64 11.44 -5.07
N THR A 50 1.23 11.46 -3.80
CA THR A 50 2.11 11.29 -2.64
C THR A 50 1.38 10.50 -1.57
N THR A 51 2.10 9.97 -0.59
CA THR A 51 1.47 9.21 0.49
C THR A 51 0.63 10.12 1.38
N LEU A 52 -0.46 9.60 1.94
CA LEU A 52 -1.30 10.35 2.88
C LEU A 52 -0.70 10.36 4.30
N THR A 53 0.61 10.20 4.45
CA THR A 53 1.25 10.07 5.76
C THR A 53 1.72 11.43 6.30
N GLY A 54 1.50 11.68 7.59
CA GLY A 54 2.07 12.85 8.29
C GLY A 54 1.37 14.20 8.03
N HIS A 55 2.08 15.29 8.36
CA HIS A 55 1.63 16.66 8.07
C HIS A 55 1.78 16.93 6.57
N LEU A 56 0.65 17.14 5.89
CA LEU A 56 0.63 17.42 4.46
C LEU A 56 0.79 18.92 4.25
N ALA A 57 1.83 19.33 3.51
CA ALA A 57 1.94 20.68 2.98
C ALA A 57 1.00 20.92 1.77
N LEU A 58 0.40 19.84 1.26
CA LEU A 58 -0.49 19.82 0.11
C LEU A 58 -1.93 19.50 0.53
N GLU A 59 -2.89 20.17 -0.11
CA GLU A 59 -4.32 19.89 0.08
C GLU A 59 -4.70 18.60 -0.67
N PRO A 60 -5.15 17.53 0.00
CA PRO A 60 -5.60 16.32 -0.67
C PRO A 60 -6.85 16.58 -1.51
N ARG A 61 -6.94 15.94 -2.67
CA ARG A 61 -8.10 16.07 -3.57
C ARG A 61 -8.92 14.78 -3.60
N PRO A 62 -10.26 14.88 -3.61
CA PRO A 62 -11.11 13.71 -3.77
C PRO A 62 -11.01 13.17 -5.20
N PHE A 63 -11.37 11.89 -5.34
CA PHE A 63 -11.32 11.16 -6.61
C PHE A 63 -12.72 10.68 -7.00
N GLN A 64 -13.09 10.85 -8.28
CA GLN A 64 -14.33 10.31 -8.82
C GLN A 64 -14.08 8.92 -9.38
N ARG A 65 -14.83 7.96 -8.87
CA ARG A 65 -14.81 6.57 -9.26
C ARG A 65 -15.59 6.34 -10.57
N PRO A 66 -15.40 5.18 -11.24
CA PRO A 66 -16.18 4.81 -12.42
C PRO A 66 -17.69 4.69 -12.14
N ASP A 67 -18.06 4.38 -10.89
CA ASP A 67 -19.45 4.34 -10.41
C ASP A 67 -20.02 5.73 -10.02
N SER A 68 -19.33 6.82 -10.42
CA SER A 68 -19.67 8.21 -10.13
C SER A 68 -19.60 8.66 -8.67
N HIS A 69 -19.19 7.78 -7.73
CA HIS A 69 -18.98 8.18 -6.34
C HIS A 69 -17.71 9.01 -6.20
N ILE A 70 -17.79 10.07 -5.41
CA ILE A 70 -16.65 10.93 -5.06
C ILE A 70 -16.14 10.50 -3.69
N VAL A 71 -14.88 10.09 -3.63
CA VAL A 71 -14.25 9.59 -2.40
C VAL A 71 -13.06 10.48 -2.05
N SER A 72 -13.08 11.04 -0.85
CA SER A 72 -11.94 11.79 -0.30
C SER A 72 -10.88 10.85 0.26
N PRO A 73 -9.58 11.16 0.08
CA PRO A 73 -8.51 10.37 0.67
C PRO A 73 -8.59 10.47 2.19
N SER A 74 -8.71 9.32 2.85
CA SER A 74 -8.75 9.20 4.30
C SER A 74 -8.41 7.76 4.70
N TRP A 75 -8.02 7.54 5.95
CA TRP A 75 -7.82 6.18 6.45
C TRP A 75 -9.07 5.30 6.28
N GLN A 76 -10.28 5.87 6.45
CA GLN A 76 -11.54 5.14 6.27
C GLN A 76 -11.74 4.71 4.82
N ALA A 77 -11.39 5.58 3.87
CA ALA A 77 -11.51 5.29 2.46
C ALA A 77 -10.49 4.25 1.98
N VAL A 78 -9.28 4.25 2.57
CA VAL A 78 -8.29 3.18 2.35
C VAL A 78 -8.77 1.87 2.98
N ALA A 79 -9.33 1.92 4.20
CA ALA A 79 -9.87 0.74 4.88
C ALA A 79 -11.07 0.14 4.13
N ALA A 80 -11.89 0.97 3.48
CA ALA A 80 -12.99 0.50 2.65
C ALA A 80 -12.53 -0.32 1.43
N CYS A 81 -11.29 -0.15 0.97
CA CYS A 81 -10.69 -0.99 -0.08
C CYS A 81 -10.33 -2.39 0.39
N ALA A 82 -10.22 -2.61 1.71
CA ALA A 82 -9.77 -3.86 2.30
C ALA A 82 -10.90 -4.91 2.33
N THR A 83 -11.40 -5.29 1.15
CA THR A 83 -12.48 -6.28 0.99
C THR A 83 -11.93 -7.68 0.71
N PRO A 84 -12.64 -8.78 1.06
CA PRO A 84 -12.10 -10.15 0.94
C PRO A 84 -11.58 -10.52 -0.46
N ASP A 85 -12.17 -9.93 -1.51
CA ASP A 85 -11.85 -10.11 -2.92
C ASP A 85 -10.51 -9.49 -3.36
N VAL A 86 -9.92 -8.58 -2.56
CA VAL A 86 -8.62 -7.97 -2.89
C VAL A 86 -7.43 -8.90 -2.63
N MET A 87 -7.60 -9.97 -1.84
CA MET A 87 -6.53 -10.92 -1.62
C MET A 87 -6.35 -11.79 -2.87
N SER A 88 -5.13 -11.82 -3.42
CA SER A 88 -4.73 -12.78 -4.45
C SER A 88 -4.26 -14.07 -3.81
N ALA A 89 -5.03 -15.15 -3.97
CA ALA A 89 -4.67 -16.48 -3.45
C ALA A 89 -3.46 -17.09 -4.17
N GLU A 90 -3.28 -16.76 -5.46
CA GLU A 90 -2.17 -17.28 -6.27
C GLU A 90 -0.85 -16.58 -5.95
N GLY A 91 -0.91 -15.25 -5.71
CA GLY A 91 0.30 -14.45 -5.50
C GLY A 91 0.61 -14.10 -4.03
N ASN A 92 -0.27 -14.44 -3.08
CA ASN A 92 -0.15 -14.04 -1.68
C ASN A 92 0.09 -12.53 -1.47
N TYR A 93 -0.60 -11.69 -2.26
CA TYR A 93 -0.55 -10.23 -2.14
C TYR A 93 -1.95 -9.62 -2.18
N PHE A 94 -2.08 -8.39 -1.71
CA PHE A 94 -3.32 -7.63 -1.79
C PHE A 94 -3.33 -6.75 -3.05
N ASP A 95 -4.36 -6.87 -3.87
CA ASP A 95 -4.61 -5.99 -5.00
C ASP A 95 -5.84 -5.13 -4.69
N LEU A 96 -5.60 -3.96 -4.10
CA LEU A 96 -6.66 -3.03 -3.70
C LEU A 96 -7.42 -2.44 -4.89
N GLN A 97 -6.86 -2.49 -6.10
CA GLN A 97 -7.54 -2.00 -7.31
C GLN A 97 -8.71 -2.89 -7.73
N ARG A 98 -8.75 -4.15 -7.23
CA ARG A 98 -9.87 -5.06 -7.45
C ARG A 98 -11.09 -4.73 -6.60
N SER A 99 -10.94 -3.92 -5.55
CA SER A 99 -12.06 -3.63 -4.65
C SER A 99 -13.14 -2.82 -5.35
N THR A 100 -14.37 -3.35 -5.33
CA THR A 100 -15.55 -2.63 -5.86
C THR A 100 -16.31 -1.86 -4.77
N ALA A 101 -15.84 -1.86 -3.52
CA ALA A 101 -16.52 -1.20 -2.40
C ALA A 101 -16.68 0.29 -2.67
N THR A 102 -17.89 0.85 -2.59
CA THR A 102 -18.20 2.25 -2.96
C THR A 102 -17.37 3.30 -2.21
N GLY A 103 -16.94 2.99 -0.99
CA GLY A 103 -16.08 3.87 -0.18
C GLY A 103 -14.57 3.75 -0.46
N CYS A 104 -14.13 2.82 -1.31
CA CYS A 104 -12.72 2.60 -1.58
C CYS A 104 -12.11 3.78 -2.36
N TYR A 105 -10.99 4.32 -1.86
CA TYR A 105 -10.21 5.33 -2.56
C TYR A 105 -9.36 4.71 -3.69
N PRO A 106 -9.52 5.10 -4.97
CA PRO A 106 -8.93 4.40 -6.12
C PRO A 106 -7.40 4.32 -6.19
N LEU A 107 -6.68 5.20 -5.48
CA LEU A 107 -5.21 5.22 -5.46
C LEU A 107 -4.62 4.54 -4.21
N SER A 108 -5.41 3.72 -3.52
CA SER A 108 -4.93 2.95 -2.37
C SER A 108 -4.00 1.84 -2.83
N LEU A 109 -2.83 1.72 -2.20
CA LEU A 109 -1.83 0.70 -2.50
C LEU A 109 -1.47 -0.09 -1.23
N PRO A 110 -1.24 -1.41 -1.34
CA PRO A 110 -0.70 -2.19 -0.24
C PRO A 110 0.76 -1.78 0.03
N THR A 111 1.13 -1.72 1.30
CA THR A 111 2.54 -1.71 1.69
C THR A 111 2.91 -3.11 2.15
N SER A 112 3.97 -3.67 1.57
CA SER A 112 4.40 -5.04 1.85
C SER A 112 5.69 -5.06 2.65
N ILE A 113 5.80 -6.02 3.59
CA ILE A 113 7.05 -6.32 4.29
C ILE A 113 7.67 -7.52 3.60
N SER A 114 8.86 -7.34 3.03
CA SER A 114 9.65 -8.45 2.49
C SER A 114 10.55 -9.02 3.57
N LEU A 115 10.46 -10.34 3.79
CA LEU A 115 11.25 -11.06 4.77
C LEU A 115 12.15 -12.05 4.05
N LYS A 116 13.43 -12.09 4.43
CA LYS A 116 14.37 -13.07 3.88
C LYS A 116 14.17 -14.41 4.58
N ARG A 117 14.05 -15.49 3.80
CA ARG A 117 14.16 -16.86 4.31
C ARG A 117 15.50 -17.03 5.01
N SER A 118 15.48 -17.39 6.29
CA SER A 118 16.67 -17.85 7.00
C SER A 118 16.72 -19.36 6.94
N MET A 119 17.78 -19.94 6.37
CA MET A 119 18.11 -21.33 6.69
C MET A 119 18.60 -21.33 8.14
N CYS A 120 18.14 -22.27 8.97
CA CYS A 120 18.20 -22.15 10.43
C CYS A 120 19.62 -21.95 10.99
N ASP A 121 20.66 -22.16 10.19
CA ASP A 121 22.08 -21.99 10.54
C ASP A 121 22.67 -20.63 10.11
N GLU A 122 21.93 -19.79 9.37
CA GLU A 122 22.42 -18.52 8.79
C GLU A 122 22.17 -17.27 9.67
N VAL A 123 21.22 -17.34 10.59
CA VAL A 123 20.79 -16.18 11.40
C VAL A 123 20.75 -16.57 12.88
N ALA A 124 21.42 -15.78 13.72
CA ALA A 124 21.46 -16.02 15.16
C ALA A 124 20.05 -15.99 15.77
N ASP A 125 19.76 -16.90 16.70
CA ASP A 125 18.45 -17.03 17.35
C ASP A 125 17.87 -15.71 17.91
N PRO A 126 18.65 -14.80 18.53
CA PRO A 126 18.10 -13.52 18.99
C PRO A 126 17.57 -12.61 17.88
N GLN A 127 18.16 -12.66 16.67
CA GLN A 127 17.68 -11.88 15.53
C GLN A 127 16.37 -12.46 14.99
N ARG A 128 16.29 -13.80 14.89
CA ARG A 128 15.08 -14.53 14.49
C ARG A 128 13.91 -14.22 15.42
N THR A 129 14.10 -14.34 16.73
CA THR A 129 13.06 -14.06 17.73
C THR A 129 12.56 -12.62 17.64
N ARG A 130 13.44 -11.64 17.40
CA ARG A 130 13.04 -10.23 17.24
C ARG A 130 12.25 -10.00 15.95
N THR A 131 12.62 -10.64 14.85
CA THR A 131 11.87 -10.55 13.59
C THR A 131 10.47 -11.14 13.73
N VAL A 132 10.34 -12.31 14.37
CA VAL A 132 9.03 -12.93 14.66
C VAL A 132 8.18 -11.98 15.51
N ALA A 133 8.72 -11.48 16.62
CA ALA A 133 8.00 -10.56 17.50
C ALA A 133 7.58 -9.26 16.79
N PHE A 134 8.40 -8.75 15.85
CA PHE A 134 8.05 -7.60 15.03
C PHE A 134 6.89 -7.88 14.08
N VAL A 135 6.89 -9.03 13.39
CA VAL A 135 5.81 -9.41 12.47
C VAL A 135 4.51 -9.65 13.24
N GLU A 136 4.57 -10.34 14.37
CA GLU A 136 3.42 -10.53 15.27
C GLU A 136 2.87 -9.19 15.77
N TRP A 137 3.75 -8.25 16.13
CA TRP A 137 3.35 -6.92 16.57
C TRP A 137 2.66 -6.10 15.46
N ILE A 138 3.20 -6.08 14.24
CA ILE A 138 2.61 -5.34 13.11
C ILE A 138 1.23 -5.87 12.72
N TYR A 139 1.02 -7.18 12.80
CA TYR A 139 -0.26 -7.80 12.48
C TYR A 139 -1.18 -7.95 13.70
N SER A 140 -0.79 -7.40 14.85
CA SER A 140 -1.65 -7.37 16.03
C SER A 140 -2.71 -6.26 15.95
N ALA A 141 -3.79 -6.43 16.69
CA ALA A 141 -4.81 -5.39 16.87
C ALA A 141 -4.26 -4.10 17.53
N ASN A 142 -3.09 -4.18 18.17
CA ASN A 142 -2.55 -3.11 19.03
C ASN A 142 -1.94 -1.94 18.25
N ILE A 143 -1.64 -2.09 16.95
CA ILE A 143 -1.06 -1.01 16.14
C ILE A 143 -2.11 -0.11 15.47
N GLY A 144 -3.40 -0.46 15.53
CA GLY A 144 -4.47 0.20 14.77
C GLY A 144 -4.53 1.72 14.96
N GLY A 145 -4.34 2.21 16.19
CA GLY A 145 -4.32 3.65 16.47
C GLY A 145 -3.13 4.38 15.83
N ALA A 146 -1.95 3.76 15.80
CA ALA A 146 -0.77 4.33 15.16
C ALA A 146 -0.92 4.33 13.62
N LEU A 147 -1.50 3.28 13.05
CA LEU A 147 -1.77 3.21 11.61
C LEU A 147 -2.76 4.29 11.17
N GLN A 148 -3.83 4.52 11.94
CA GLN A 148 -4.81 5.57 11.66
C GLN A 148 -4.19 6.97 11.62
N GLN A 149 -3.27 7.28 12.55
CA GLN A 149 -2.54 8.56 12.55
C GLN A 149 -1.67 8.76 11.31
N MET A 150 -1.27 7.67 10.66
CA MET A 150 -0.50 7.69 9.41
C MET A 150 -1.37 7.52 8.17
N ASN A 151 -2.70 7.51 8.30
CA ASN A 151 -3.65 7.17 7.23
C ASN A 151 -3.39 5.81 6.55
N ILE A 152 -2.90 4.85 7.33
CA ILE A 152 -2.70 3.47 6.89
C ILE A 152 -3.87 2.64 7.43
N ALA A 153 -4.46 1.80 6.58
CA ALA A 153 -5.47 0.84 7.00
C ALA A 153 -4.85 -0.56 7.19
N PRO A 154 -5.20 -1.29 8.27
CA PRO A 154 -4.76 -2.67 8.44
C PRO A 154 -5.44 -3.60 7.42
N LEU A 155 -4.64 -4.43 6.73
CA LEU A 155 -5.13 -5.43 5.75
C LEU A 155 -5.22 -6.86 6.32
N TYR A 156 -4.79 -7.09 7.56
CA TYR A 156 -4.76 -8.43 8.16
C TYR A 156 -6.15 -8.98 8.54
N THR A 157 -7.17 -8.12 8.58
CA THR A 157 -8.55 -8.50 8.92
C THR A 157 -9.38 -8.95 7.71
N VAL A 158 -8.80 -8.93 6.51
CA VAL A 158 -9.52 -9.02 5.24
C VAL A 158 -10.03 -10.44 4.95
N SER A 159 -9.40 -11.49 5.47
CA SER A 159 -9.94 -12.85 5.40
C SER A 159 -9.20 -13.84 6.31
N ALA A 160 -9.81 -15.02 6.55
CA ALA A 160 -9.12 -16.14 7.17
C ALA A 160 -7.87 -16.59 6.37
N GLN A 161 -7.84 -16.33 5.06
CA GLN A 161 -6.68 -16.60 4.20
C GLN A 161 -5.54 -15.62 4.47
N ALA A 162 -5.81 -14.34 4.73
CA ALA A 162 -4.78 -13.38 5.15
C ALA A 162 -4.16 -13.79 6.49
N ALA A 163 -4.99 -14.23 7.44
CA ALA A 163 -4.51 -14.77 8.72
C ALA A 163 -3.67 -16.04 8.52
N ALA A 164 -4.09 -16.95 7.63
CA ALA A 164 -3.33 -18.16 7.30
C ALA A 164 -2.00 -17.85 6.60
N ALA A 165 -1.97 -16.89 5.66
CA ALA A 165 -0.76 -16.44 4.98
C ALA A 165 0.24 -15.79 5.96
N ASN A 166 -0.25 -14.95 6.87
CA ASN A 166 0.57 -14.37 7.94
C ASN A 166 1.14 -15.45 8.86
N ARG A 167 0.34 -16.45 9.22
CA ARG A 167 0.80 -17.58 10.02
C ARG A 167 1.84 -18.42 9.29
N ALA A 168 1.62 -18.72 8.01
CA ALA A 168 2.58 -19.41 7.16
C ALA A 168 3.92 -18.65 7.08
N ALA A 169 3.88 -17.32 6.96
CA ALA A 169 5.08 -16.49 6.97
C ALA A 169 5.81 -16.55 8.32
N LEU A 170 5.09 -16.56 9.44
CA LEU A 170 5.67 -16.72 10.78
C LEU A 170 6.30 -18.10 10.96
N ASP A 171 5.58 -19.17 10.59
CA ASP A 171 6.06 -20.56 10.64
C ASP A 171 7.33 -20.75 9.79
N PHE A 172 7.44 -20.02 8.68
CA PHE A 172 8.60 -20.00 7.80
C PHE A 172 9.84 -19.31 8.42
N ILE A 173 9.64 -18.39 9.37
CA ILE A 173 10.73 -17.68 10.07
C ILE A 173 11.18 -18.45 11.32
N THR A 174 10.24 -19.08 12.03
CA THR A 174 10.48 -19.77 13.30
C THR A 174 11.17 -21.13 13.16
N CYS A 175 11.30 -21.67 11.93
CA CYS A 175 11.89 -22.99 11.68
C CYS A 175 11.17 -24.11 12.46
N ASP A 176 9.84 -24.05 12.63
CA ASP A 176 9.10 -25.14 13.28
C ASP A 176 9.25 -26.45 12.47
N PRO A 177 9.87 -27.51 13.02
CA PRO A 177 10.10 -28.76 12.30
C PRO A 177 8.80 -29.48 11.89
N LEU A 178 7.63 -29.09 12.43
CA LEU A 178 6.34 -29.68 12.10
C LEU A 178 5.75 -29.18 10.75
N VAL A 179 6.28 -28.10 10.16
CA VAL A 179 5.72 -27.46 8.94
C VAL A 179 6.50 -27.81 7.66
N ARG A 180 7.53 -28.66 7.74
CA ARG A 180 8.38 -29.03 6.59
C ARG A 180 7.67 -29.73 5.41
N ASN A 181 6.39 -30.10 5.53
CA ASN A 181 5.73 -30.98 4.56
C ASN A 181 4.51 -30.41 3.80
N SER A 182 4.21 -29.11 3.86
CA SER A 182 2.89 -28.64 3.38
C SER A 182 2.85 -27.42 2.46
N PHE A 183 3.95 -27.05 1.78
CA PHE A 183 3.86 -26.06 0.68
C PHE A 183 4.32 -26.67 -0.64
N PRO A 184 3.48 -26.67 -1.70
CA PRO A 184 3.94 -26.95 -3.05
C PRO A 184 4.80 -25.77 -3.52
N VAL A 185 5.91 -26.10 -4.17
CA VAL A 185 6.80 -25.18 -4.89
C VAL A 185 6.08 -24.63 -6.12
#